data_AF-A0A8T4HZQ3-F1
#
_entry.id   AF-A0A8T4HZQ3-F1
#
_cell.length_a   1.000
_cell.length_b   1.000
_cell.length_c   1.000
_cell.angle_alpha   90.00
_cell.angle_beta   90.00
_cell.angle_gamma   90.00
#
_symmetry.space_group_name_H-M   'P 1'
#
loop_
_entity.id
_entity.type
_entity.pdbx_description
1 polymer ?
#
loop_
_entity_poly.entity_id
_entity_poly.type
_entity_poly.pdbx_seq_one_letter_code
_entity_poly.pdbx_strand_id
1 'polypeptide(L)'
;MAFTTPTAEQLALYLGLPEIQGERADLLIAQAVALCETVVTPLPDQATAIVLSVAGRAYVNPQQVSYETIGPMSVQRPQGSG
;
A
#
# COMPACT_ATOMS: atom_id res chain seq x y z
N MET A 1 8.59 -20.79 -9.05
CA MET A 1 9.48 -20.19 -8.02
C MET A 1 8.62 -19.94 -6.79
N ALA A 2 9.16 -19.32 -5.74
CA ALA A 2 8.36 -18.86 -4.62
C ALA A 2 8.26 -17.33 -4.69
N PHE A 3 7.16 -16.78 -4.19
CA PHE A 3 6.97 -15.34 -4.06
C PHE A 3 8.14 -14.70 -3.31
N THR A 4 8.65 -13.58 -3.86
CA THR A 4 9.68 -12.76 -3.22
C THR A 4 9.08 -11.44 -2.80
N THR A 5 9.18 -11.14 -1.50
CA THR A 5 8.77 -9.86 -0.93
C THR A 5 9.52 -8.70 -1.59
N PRO A 6 8.83 -7.66 -2.08
CA PRO A 6 9.48 -6.51 -2.67
C PRO A 6 10.27 -5.68 -1.64
N THR A 7 11.26 -4.93 -2.10
CA THR A 7 12.05 -4.01 -1.25
C THR A 7 11.52 -2.58 -1.29
N ALA A 8 11.97 -1.76 -0.33
CA ALA A 8 11.69 -0.33 -0.33
C ALA A 8 12.16 0.38 -1.61
N GLU A 9 13.31 0.00 -2.19
CA GLU A 9 13.77 0.61 -3.46
C GLU A 9 12.86 0.25 -4.64
N GLN A 10 12.32 -0.97 -4.65
CA GLN A 10 11.34 -1.38 -5.66
C GLN A 10 10.03 -0.60 -5.51
N LEU A 11 9.63 -0.28 -4.28
CA LEU A 11 8.49 0.60 -4.03
C LEU A 11 8.77 2.03 -4.47
N ALA A 12 9.97 2.57 -4.21
CA ALA A 12 10.37 3.89 -4.69
C ALA A 12 10.33 3.96 -6.23
N LEU A 13 10.88 2.94 -6.90
CA LEU A 13 10.85 2.81 -8.36
C LEU A 13 9.42 2.72 -8.88
N TYR A 14 8.57 1.91 -8.24
CA TYR A 14 7.16 1.76 -8.60
C TYR A 14 6.38 3.09 -8.50
N LEU A 15 6.67 3.89 -7.47
CA LEU A 15 6.05 5.19 -7.24
C LEU A 15 6.69 6.34 -8.04
N GLY A 16 7.81 6.11 -8.72
CA GLY A 16 8.57 7.16 -9.40
C GLY A 16 9.19 8.18 -8.45
N LEU A 17 9.53 7.75 -7.23
CA LEU A 17 10.12 8.62 -6.20
C LEU A 17 11.66 8.53 -6.24
N PRO A 18 12.37 9.68 -6.18
CA PRO A 18 13.83 9.68 -6.09
C PRO A 18 14.35 9.22 -4.71
N GLU A 19 13.53 9.39 -3.66
CA GLU A 19 13.84 9.00 -2.29
C GLU A 19 12.57 8.48 -1.59
N ILE A 20 12.72 7.47 -0.73
CA ILE A 20 11.64 6.89 0.06
C ILE A 20 12.10 6.68 1.51
N GLN A 21 11.18 6.80 2.47
CA GLN A 21 11.48 6.50 3.87
C GLN A 21 11.48 4.98 4.07
N GLY A 22 12.67 4.36 4.10
CA GLY A 22 12.87 2.90 4.13
C GLY A 22 12.04 2.17 5.19
N GLU A 23 12.23 2.49 6.47
CA GLU A 23 11.51 1.86 7.60
C GLU A 23 9.98 1.88 7.43
N ARG A 24 9.45 3.00 6.92
CA ARG A 24 8.01 3.14 6.65
C ARG A 24 7.59 2.32 5.44
N ALA A 25 8.38 2.30 4.37
CA ALA A 25 8.12 1.49 3.20
C ALA A 25 8.10 0.00 3.56
N ASP A 26 9.07 -0.46 4.35
CA ASP A 26 9.17 -1.85 4.80
C ASP A 26 7.97 -2.26 5.66
N LEU A 27 7.55 -1.40 6.60
CA LEU A 27 6.33 -1.62 7.37
C LEU A 27 5.12 -1.80 6.45
N LEU A 28 4.93 -0.91 5.48
CA LEU A 28 3.78 -0.94 4.58
C LEU A 28 3.81 -2.12 3.60
N ILE A 29 4.99 -2.51 3.12
CA ILE A 29 5.18 -3.71 2.29
C ILE A 29 4.79 -4.95 3.11
N ALA A 30 5.25 -5.06 4.36
CA ALA A 30 4.91 -6.20 5.22
C ALA A 30 3.39 -6.30 5.45
N GLN A 31 2.71 -5.17 5.71
CA GLN A 31 1.24 -5.16 5.84
C GLN A 31 0.54 -5.49 4.52
N ALA A 32 1.06 -5.03 3.38
CA ALA A 32 0.52 -5.35 2.07
C ALA A 32 0.64 -6.84 1.73
N VAL A 33 1.79 -7.47 2.04
CA VAL A 33 1.97 -8.92 1.89
C VAL A 33 0.96 -9.67 2.74
N ALA A 34 0.88 -9.35 4.04
CA ALA A 34 -0.06 -9.99 4.96
C ALA A 34 -1.52 -9.88 4.46
N LEU A 35 -1.90 -8.70 3.95
CA LEU A 35 -3.23 -8.49 3.36
C LEU A 35 -3.43 -9.37 2.11
N CYS A 36 -2.48 -9.39 1.19
CA CYS A 36 -2.59 -10.20 -0.03
C CYS A 36 -2.67 -11.71 0.29
N GLU A 37 -1.96 -12.16 1.33
CA GLU A 37 -2.01 -13.55 1.81
C GLU A 37 -3.40 -13.95 2.32
N THR A 38 -4.16 -13.01 2.91
CA THR A 38 -5.55 -13.28 3.30
C THR A 38 -6.47 -13.63 2.12
N VAL A 39 -6.10 -13.20 0.90
CA VAL A 39 -6.86 -13.46 -0.33
C VAL A 39 -6.36 -14.73 -1.04
N VAL A 40 -5.03 -14.89 -1.15
CA VAL A 40 -4.40 -16.06 -1.79
C VAL A 40 -3.17 -16.49 -0.99
N THR A 41 -3.15 -17.76 -0.60
CA THR A 41 -2.01 -18.37 0.11
C THR A 41 -1.64 -19.73 -0.52
N PRO A 42 -0.36 -19.98 -0.86
CA PRO A 42 0.74 -19.04 -0.85
C PRO A 42 0.62 -18.00 -1.99
N LEU A 43 1.28 -16.85 -1.85
CA LEU A 43 1.31 -15.88 -2.93
C LEU A 43 1.97 -16.46 -4.20
N PRO A 44 1.42 -16.21 -5.39
CA PRO A 44 2.05 -16.61 -6.64
C PRO A 44 3.28 -15.73 -6.94
N ASP A 45 4.21 -16.25 -7.74
CA ASP A 45 5.46 -15.56 -8.10
C ASP A 45 5.27 -14.16 -8.69
N GLN A 46 4.17 -13.93 -9.40
CA GLN A 46 3.87 -12.63 -10.03
C GLN A 46 3.06 -11.68 -9.14
N ALA A 47 2.84 -12.02 -7.86
CA ALA A 47 2.10 -11.18 -6.93
C ALA A 47 2.83 -9.87 -6.56
N THR A 48 4.13 -9.76 -6.84
CA THR A 48 4.95 -8.59 -6.48
C THR A 48 4.35 -7.27 -6.97
N ALA A 49 3.81 -7.22 -8.20
CA ALA A 49 3.17 -6.00 -8.73
C ALA A 49 1.89 -5.62 -7.95
N ILE A 50 1.16 -6.61 -7.44
CA ILE A 50 -0.05 -6.39 -6.64
C ILE A 50 0.32 -5.89 -5.24
N VAL A 51 1.32 -6.51 -4.61
CA VAL A 51 1.84 -6.06 -3.30
C VAL A 51 2.37 -4.63 -3.40
N LEU A 52 3.13 -4.30 -4.46
CA LEU A 52 3.61 -2.94 -4.70
C LEU A 52 2.47 -1.94 -4.93
N SER A 53 1.40 -2.32 -5.63
CA SER A 53 0.21 -1.48 -5.81
C SER A 53 -0.51 -1.19 -4.48
N VAL A 54 -0.68 -2.21 -3.64
CA VAL A 54 -1.30 -2.08 -2.31
C VAL A 54 -0.44 -1.22 -1.39
N ALA A 55 0.85 -1.55 -1.27
CA ALA A 55 1.80 -0.79 -0.45
C ALA A 55 1.93 0.65 -0.94
N GLY A 56 1.97 0.87 -2.26
CA GLY A 56 2.05 2.19 -2.88
C GLY A 56 0.85 3.05 -2.50
N ARG A 57 -0.37 2.53 -2.63
CA ARG A 57 -1.58 3.25 -2.21
C ARG A 57 -1.53 3.65 -0.73
N ALA A 58 -1.12 2.73 0.14
CA ALA A 58 -0.97 3.03 1.57
C ALA A 58 0.14 4.06 1.83
N TYR A 59 1.22 4.02 1.05
CA TYR A 59 2.36 4.93 1.20
C TYR A 59 2.02 6.36 0.78
N VAL A 60 1.34 6.55 -0.37
CA VAL A 60 1.00 7.89 -0.89
C VAL A 60 -0.16 8.52 -0.11
N ASN A 61 -1.09 7.70 0.40
CA ASN A 61 -2.33 8.16 1.01
C ASN A 61 -2.51 7.70 2.48
N PRO A 62 -1.60 8.03 3.40
CA PRO A 62 -1.78 7.69 4.82
C PRO A 62 -3.00 8.39 5.44
N GLN A 63 -3.47 9.48 4.84
CA GLN A 63 -4.56 10.32 5.34
C GLN A 63 -5.83 10.32 4.47
N GLN A 64 -5.83 9.75 3.25
CA GLN A 64 -7.00 9.82 2.35
C GLN A 64 -8.12 8.81 2.65
N VAL A 65 -8.36 8.51 3.93
CA VAL A 65 -9.72 8.17 4.37
C VAL A 65 -10.45 9.49 4.67
N SER A 66 -10.48 10.38 3.68
CA SER A 66 -11.17 11.68 3.78
C SER A 66 -12.51 11.66 3.09
N TYR A 67 -12.72 10.73 2.15
CA TYR A 67 -13.98 10.47 1.48
C TYR A 67 -14.23 8.97 1.44
N GLU A 68 -15.17 8.51 2.24
CA GLU A 68 -15.72 7.18 2.14
C GLU A 68 -17.13 7.34 1.56
N THR A 69 -17.36 6.77 0.38
CA THR A 69 -18.71 6.69 -0.18
C THR A 69 -19.45 5.58 0.56
N ILE A 70 -20.19 5.96 1.59
CA ILE A 70 -21.10 5.06 2.30
C ILE A 70 -22.47 5.22 1.64
N GLY A 71 -22.75 4.43 0.61
CA GLY A 71 -24.01 4.51 -0.14
C GLY A 71 -24.14 5.80 -0.98
N PRO A 72 -25.33 6.41 -1.13
CA PRO A 72 -25.53 7.59 -1.98
C PRO A 72 -24.96 8.90 -1.39
N MET A 73 -24.25 8.84 -0.26
CA MET A 73 -23.71 10.02 0.42
C MET A 73 -22.18 10.00 0.40
N SER A 74 -21.57 11.07 -0.10
CA SER A 74 -20.16 11.35 0.05
C SER A 74 -19.94 12.16 1.33
N VAL A 75 -19.33 11.54 2.34
CA VAL A 75 -18.96 12.23 3.58
C VAL A 75 -17.51 12.67 3.50
N GLN A 76 -17.28 13.99 3.54
CA GLN A 76 -15.96 14.58 3.68
C GLN A 76 -15.64 14.75 5.16
N ARG A 77 -14.64 14.02 5.68
CA ARG A 77 -14.19 14.25 7.05
C ARG A 77 -13.49 15.61 7.12
N PRO A 78 -13.92 16.56 7.97
CA PRO A 78 -13.20 17.82 8.16
C PRO A 78 -11.77 17.50 8.63
N GLN A 79 -10.76 18.00 7.91
CA GLN A 79 -9.38 17.98 8.40
C GLN A 79 -9.35 18.85 9.65
N GLY A 80 -9.14 18.24 10.82
CA GLY A 80 -9.12 18.95 12.10
C GLY A 80 -8.07 20.07 12.07
N SER A 81 -8.51 21.30 12.34
CA SER A 81 -7.66 22.41 12.76
C SER A 81 -7.31 22.17 14.23
N GLY A 82 -6.20 21.48 14.49
CA GLY A 82 -5.59 21.33 15.80
C GLY A 82 -4.12 21.67 15.73
#